data_AF-A0A9Q5HTH4-F1
#
_entry.id   AF-A0A9Q5HTH4-F1
#
_cell.length_a   1.000
_cell.length_b   1.000
_cell.length_c   1.000
_cell.angle_alpha   90.00
_cell.angle_beta   90.00
_cell.angle_gamma   90.00
#
_symmetry.space_group_name_H-M   'P 1'
#
loop_
_entity.id
_entity.type
_entity.pdbx_description
1 polymer ?
#
loop_
_entity_poly.entity_id
_entity_poly.type
_entity_poly.pdbx_seq_one_letter_code
_entity_poly.pdbx_strand_id
1 'polypeptide(L)'
;MHKFRETPITLASSKHHLALSSVGTVMAGLATSDIDIATRGADQFIYVYYAAYDSKDRAQSVPKFYRQTSSVVWNGNPVQGDTGVRELMEKMPPSRHEVQSFDCHPIPNTSPPSLLVTVSGTVVHGKATAVLHPPHSKSVDDQPRIFSQTFILAPDTDSTADAAKTQVKYYVLTKDRRERIRAIASSLAQSDYDIVALQELWVFADYEYIRTSVDKRLPHTKFFYSGALGAGLAILSRFPIVSASIYPYSLNGHPTDLGAGDWMVGKAAASVVINHPVLGEVEVFNTHFIATGGDIGPEHLRAHRMVNAWELSKLVRISASLGRYIIVAGDFNSIPTSLPMKIIRDHGGLLDAWMESHTDTDVIRTTSSPKNAIELYGATADSPLNSYSAAKHLDPIARVHFGKRLDYIFYREPGERYLSERPMLKCSKSQVVFSDKVPGRSFSFSDHFGIEATIDIVPPYDSQSSTLRNALSCRSSLFADDVLSRFVAALTACYHLSQRRSRLELTAFAACIVALIALCIGSAWLPHAWISPIFILFAVIISWHGTTMLYTGFIYGNWERRALMNVLEELELTRRSNTVSPASSTPSFADGLSVSG
;
A
#
# COMPACT_ATOMS: atom_id res chain seq x y z
N MET A 1 -28.02 50.32 34.08
CA MET A 1 -28.42 49.69 32.79
C MET A 1 -27.76 48.33 32.71
N HIS A 2 -28.54 47.31 32.33
CA HIS A 2 -28.47 45.94 32.87
C HIS A 2 -27.22 45.11 32.58
N LYS A 3 -26.75 44.43 33.64
CA LYS A 3 -25.87 43.25 33.68
C LYS A 3 -26.59 42.04 33.06
N PHE A 4 -25.84 41.15 32.40
CA PHE A 4 -26.22 39.75 32.25
C PHE A 4 -25.25 38.85 33.02
N ARG A 5 -25.83 37.91 33.76
CA ARG A 5 -25.20 37.00 34.72
C ARG A 5 -25.56 35.56 34.31
N GLU A 6 -24.54 34.71 34.26
CA GLU A 6 -24.45 33.26 34.56
C GLU A 6 -25.57 32.27 34.11
N THR A 7 -25.15 31.26 33.30
CA THR A 7 -25.30 29.77 33.37
C THR A 7 -26.44 29.11 34.19
N PRO A 8 -26.72 27.78 34.08
CA PRO A 8 -26.41 26.73 33.07
C PRO A 8 -27.65 25.85 32.72
N ILE A 9 -27.60 24.92 31.75
CA ILE A 9 -28.55 23.77 31.69
C ILE A 9 -27.84 22.45 31.40
N THR A 10 -28.21 21.49 32.25
CA THR A 10 -27.74 20.15 32.53
C THR A 10 -28.14 19.10 31.49
N LEU A 11 -27.30 18.06 31.34
CA LEU A 11 -27.62 16.80 30.67
C LEU A 11 -28.80 16.09 31.35
N ALA A 12 -29.77 15.63 30.56
CA ALA A 12 -30.75 14.62 30.97
C ALA A 12 -30.60 13.38 30.09
N SER A 13 -30.28 12.27 30.74
CA SER A 13 -30.29 10.90 30.20
C SER A 13 -31.74 10.44 30.03
N SER A 14 -32.09 9.93 28.86
CA SER A 14 -33.28 9.11 28.65
C SER A 14 -32.96 8.00 27.66
N LYS A 15 -32.95 6.77 28.18
CA LYS A 15 -32.96 5.54 27.38
C LYS A 15 -34.38 5.37 26.84
N HIS A 16 -34.56 5.49 25.53
CA HIS A 16 -35.65 4.84 24.83
C HIS A 16 -35.12 4.13 23.58
N HIS A 17 -35.17 2.80 23.64
CA HIS A 17 -35.15 1.93 22.47
C HIS A 17 -36.38 2.26 21.62
N LEU A 18 -36.17 2.72 20.39
CA LEU A 18 -37.14 2.63 19.30
C LEU A 18 -36.40 2.78 17.97
N ALA A 19 -36.71 1.87 17.04
CA ALA A 19 -36.10 1.73 15.72
C ALA A 19 -36.20 3.03 14.90
N LEU A 20 -35.10 3.41 14.26
CA LEU A 20 -35.08 4.49 13.26
C LEU A 20 -34.85 3.90 11.88
N SER A 21 -35.97 3.71 11.19
CA SER A 21 -36.08 3.68 9.74
C SER A 21 -35.54 4.97 9.12
N SER A 22 -34.98 4.83 7.92
CA SER A 22 -34.54 5.89 7.02
C SER A 22 -35.52 7.07 6.93
N VAL A 23 -35.07 8.28 7.25
CA VAL A 23 -35.55 9.52 6.61
C VAL A 23 -34.39 10.51 6.56
N GLY A 24 -33.90 10.80 5.35
CA GLY A 24 -32.96 11.88 5.09
C GLY A 24 -33.64 13.23 5.28
N THR A 25 -32.95 14.14 5.95
CA THR A 25 -33.28 15.57 5.88
C THR A 25 -32.20 16.25 5.05
N VAL A 26 -32.58 16.55 3.81
CA VAL A 26 -31.79 17.28 2.82
C VAL A 26 -31.71 18.74 3.26
N MET A 27 -30.52 19.22 3.59
CA MET A 27 -30.24 20.65 3.54
C MET A 27 -30.04 21.02 2.06
N ALA A 28 -30.95 21.86 1.56
CA ALA A 28 -30.93 22.57 0.28
C ALA A 28 -30.03 22.00 -0.85
N GLY A 29 -30.61 21.13 -1.69
CA GLY A 29 -30.14 20.92 -3.07
C GLY A 29 -28.80 20.20 -3.28
N LEU A 30 -28.16 19.70 -2.23
CA LEU A 30 -26.92 18.94 -2.30
C LEU A 30 -27.12 17.56 -1.69
N ALA A 31 -26.88 16.50 -2.46
CA ALA A 31 -26.85 15.14 -1.92
C ALA A 31 -25.51 14.89 -1.21
N THR A 32 -25.48 13.99 -0.23
CA THR A 32 -24.22 13.56 0.43
C THR A 32 -23.18 13.07 -0.58
N SER A 33 -23.65 12.45 -1.68
CA SER A 33 -22.81 12.04 -2.82
C SER A 33 -22.11 13.22 -3.50
N ASP A 34 -22.75 14.40 -3.57
CA ASP A 34 -22.19 15.58 -4.21
C ASP A 34 -21.05 16.16 -3.37
N ILE A 35 -21.18 16.11 -2.04
CA ILE A 35 -20.15 16.51 -1.08
C ILE A 35 -18.92 15.60 -1.19
N ASP A 36 -19.14 14.29 -1.28
CA ASP A 36 -18.07 13.30 -1.44
C ASP A 36 -17.34 13.43 -2.79
N ILE A 37 -18.09 13.69 -3.88
CA ILE A 37 -17.53 13.95 -5.21
C ILE A 37 -16.76 15.27 -5.20
N ALA A 38 -17.30 16.32 -4.58
CA ALA A 38 -16.64 17.62 -4.45
C ALA A 38 -15.30 17.51 -3.71
N THR A 39 -15.29 16.81 -2.57
CA THR A 39 -14.09 16.63 -1.74
C THR A 39 -13.00 15.88 -2.50
N ARG A 40 -13.36 14.75 -3.15
CA ARG A 40 -12.41 13.98 -3.98
C ARG A 40 -11.94 14.76 -5.20
N GLY A 41 -12.82 15.54 -5.82
CA GLY A 41 -12.50 16.35 -7.00
C GLY A 41 -11.55 17.50 -6.68
N ALA A 42 -11.78 18.20 -5.57
CA ALA A 42 -10.95 19.30 -5.10
C ALA A 42 -9.55 18.84 -4.69
N ASP A 43 -9.45 17.78 -3.88
CA ASP A 43 -8.17 17.20 -3.44
C ASP A 43 -7.27 16.83 -4.64
N GLN A 44 -7.87 16.16 -5.63
CA GLN A 44 -7.18 15.80 -6.87
C GLN A 44 -6.79 17.00 -7.73
N PHE A 45 -7.70 17.96 -7.88
CA PHE A 45 -7.44 19.16 -8.65
C PHE A 45 -6.24 19.90 -8.09
N ILE A 46 -6.18 20.09 -6.77
CA ILE A 46 -5.10 20.81 -6.08
C ILE A 46 -3.76 20.10 -6.30
N TYR A 47 -3.72 18.79 -6.06
CA TYR A 47 -2.50 18.01 -6.25
C TYR A 47 -1.94 18.16 -7.68
N VAL A 48 -2.80 18.06 -8.68
CA VAL A 48 -2.41 18.11 -10.09
C VAL A 48 -2.11 19.53 -10.56
N TYR A 49 -2.90 20.51 -10.14
CA TYR A 49 -2.76 21.91 -10.54
C TYR A 49 -1.43 22.47 -10.04
N TYR A 50 -1.09 22.34 -8.76
CA TYR A 50 0.16 22.89 -8.22
C TYR A 50 1.39 22.13 -8.73
N ALA A 51 1.28 20.81 -8.95
CA ALA A 51 2.34 20.06 -9.62
C ALA A 51 2.62 20.57 -11.04
N ALA A 52 1.57 20.92 -11.81
CA ALA A 52 1.70 21.52 -13.13
C ALA A 52 2.17 22.98 -13.08
N TYR A 53 1.76 23.73 -12.07
CA TYR A 53 2.12 25.14 -11.90
C TYR A 53 3.61 25.31 -11.56
N ASP A 54 4.16 24.37 -10.80
CA ASP A 54 5.57 24.39 -10.37
C ASP A 54 6.52 23.61 -11.29
N SER A 55 5.99 23.03 -12.36
CA SER A 55 6.80 22.27 -13.32
C SER A 55 7.58 23.19 -14.27
N LYS A 56 8.66 22.65 -14.85
CA LYS A 56 9.47 23.36 -15.86
C LYS A 56 8.67 23.65 -17.15
N ASP A 57 7.62 22.89 -17.41
CA ASP A 57 6.73 23.03 -18.58
C ASP A 57 5.43 23.79 -18.25
N ARG A 58 5.37 24.56 -17.16
CA ARG A 58 4.17 25.31 -16.70
C ARG A 58 3.48 26.15 -17.77
N ALA A 59 4.22 26.75 -18.70
CA ALA A 59 3.66 27.50 -19.82
C ALA A 59 2.82 26.64 -20.78
N GLN A 60 3.05 25.32 -20.80
CA GLN A 60 2.29 24.36 -21.60
C GLN A 60 1.29 23.55 -20.78
N SER A 61 1.59 23.28 -19.51
CA SER A 61 0.76 22.43 -18.65
C SER A 61 -0.39 23.20 -17.98
N VAL A 62 -0.16 24.40 -17.45
CA VAL A 62 -1.17 25.20 -16.74
C VAL A 62 -2.31 25.70 -17.63
N PRO A 63 -2.09 26.13 -18.90
CA PRO A 63 -3.19 26.53 -19.78
C PRO A 63 -4.24 25.43 -20.02
N LYS A 64 -3.86 24.15 -19.89
CA LYS A 64 -4.76 23.01 -20.11
C LYS A 64 -5.87 22.90 -19.04
N PHE A 65 -5.77 23.65 -17.95
CA PHE A 65 -6.81 23.73 -16.91
C PHE A 65 -7.85 24.82 -17.19
N TYR A 66 -7.68 25.60 -18.26
CA TYR A 66 -8.54 26.73 -18.60
C TYR A 66 -9.18 26.53 -19.98
N ARG A 67 -10.48 26.79 -20.08
CA ARG A 67 -11.19 26.89 -21.36
C ARG A 67 -10.91 28.24 -21.99
N GLN A 68 -11.25 28.40 -23.26
CA GLN A 68 -11.26 29.71 -23.92
C GLN A 68 -12.12 30.74 -23.17
N THR A 69 -13.19 30.28 -22.51
CA THR A 69 -14.09 31.12 -21.70
C THR A 69 -13.65 31.30 -20.25
N SER A 70 -12.67 30.53 -19.77
CA SER A 70 -12.19 30.66 -18.39
C SER A 70 -11.40 31.95 -18.20
N SER A 71 -11.54 32.58 -17.03
CA SER A 71 -10.83 33.79 -16.66
C SER A 71 -10.00 33.61 -15.39
N VAL A 72 -8.79 34.15 -15.40
CA VAL A 72 -7.93 34.33 -14.22
C VAL A 72 -7.82 35.82 -13.94
N VAL A 73 -7.95 36.24 -12.68
CA VAL A 73 -7.65 37.62 -12.29
C VAL A 73 -6.30 37.63 -11.59
N TRP A 74 -5.32 38.33 -12.16
CA TRP A 74 -3.98 38.47 -11.60
C TRP A 74 -3.65 39.95 -11.40
N ASN A 75 -3.37 40.37 -10.16
CA ASN A 75 -3.16 41.78 -9.79
C ASN A 75 -4.24 42.73 -10.33
N GLY A 76 -5.51 42.31 -10.26
CA GLY A 76 -6.64 43.10 -10.76
C GLY A 76 -6.83 43.09 -12.29
N ASN A 77 -5.93 42.45 -13.04
CA ASN A 77 -6.04 42.33 -14.49
C ASN A 77 -6.66 40.98 -14.87
N PRO A 78 -7.80 40.97 -15.59
CA PRO A 78 -8.37 39.73 -16.11
C PRO A 78 -7.53 39.20 -17.28
N VAL A 79 -7.22 37.91 -17.22
CA VAL A 79 -6.56 37.12 -18.26
C VAL A 79 -7.55 36.04 -18.68
N GLN A 80 -7.85 35.95 -19.97
CA GLN A 80 -8.87 35.05 -20.48
C GLN A 80 -8.27 33.98 -21.39
N GLY A 81 -8.82 32.77 -21.30
CA GLY A 81 -8.47 31.68 -22.19
C GLY A 81 -7.12 31.03 -21.89
N ASP A 82 -6.91 29.88 -22.52
CA ASP A 82 -5.65 29.13 -22.45
C ASP A 82 -4.47 29.93 -23.01
N THR A 83 -4.68 30.71 -24.07
CA THR A 83 -3.63 31.55 -24.69
C THR A 83 -3.22 32.68 -23.75
N GLY A 84 -4.17 33.38 -23.12
CA GLY A 84 -3.86 34.42 -22.14
C GLY A 84 -3.14 33.84 -20.92
N VAL A 85 -3.58 32.68 -20.43
CA VAL A 85 -2.91 32.00 -19.31
C VAL A 85 -1.50 31.56 -19.68
N ARG A 86 -1.25 31.09 -20.92
CA ARG A 86 0.09 30.75 -21.40
C ARG A 86 1.02 31.94 -21.32
N GLU A 87 0.61 33.08 -21.88
CA GLU A 87 1.41 34.32 -21.83
C GLU A 87 1.66 34.79 -20.40
N LEU A 88 0.66 34.64 -19.52
CA LEU A 88 0.82 34.95 -18.10
C LEU A 88 1.87 34.04 -17.44
N MET A 89 1.85 32.74 -17.72
CA MET A 89 2.84 31.80 -17.19
C MET A 89 4.25 32.05 -17.71
N GLU A 90 4.41 32.44 -18.98
CA GLU A 90 5.71 32.77 -19.60
C GLU A 90 6.33 34.04 -18.99
N LYS A 91 5.48 35.01 -18.59
CA LYS A 91 5.92 36.27 -17.95
C LYS A 91 6.21 36.10 -16.46
N MET A 92 5.67 35.07 -15.82
CA MET A 92 5.87 34.84 -14.40
C MET A 92 7.15 34.06 -14.11
N PRO A 93 7.87 34.40 -13.01
CA PRO A 93 8.99 33.59 -12.57
C PRO A 93 8.51 32.18 -12.19
N PRO A 94 9.37 31.15 -12.33
CA PRO A 94 9.11 29.81 -11.80
C PRO A 94 8.64 29.88 -10.36
N SER A 95 7.82 28.92 -9.94
CA SER A 95 7.28 28.89 -8.59
C SER A 95 7.46 27.53 -7.94
N ARG A 96 7.31 27.50 -6.62
CA ARG A 96 7.14 26.29 -5.84
C ARG A 96 6.14 26.57 -4.73
N HIS A 97 5.04 25.86 -4.73
CA HIS A 97 3.97 25.96 -3.75
C HIS A 97 4.08 24.85 -2.71
N GLU A 98 3.81 25.21 -1.47
CA GLU A 98 3.53 24.29 -0.37
C GLU A 98 2.10 24.56 0.07
N VAL A 99 1.18 23.70 -0.35
CA VAL A 99 -0.23 23.78 0.03
C VAL A 99 -0.36 23.32 1.48
N GLN A 100 -0.91 24.17 2.34
CA GLN A 100 -1.08 23.88 3.77
C GLN A 100 -2.51 23.44 4.08
N SER A 101 -3.49 24.06 3.42
CA SER A 101 -4.89 23.74 3.59
C SER A 101 -5.67 24.12 2.35
N PHE A 102 -6.79 23.44 2.16
CA PHE A 102 -7.79 23.85 1.20
C PHE A 102 -9.18 23.56 1.75
N ASP A 103 -10.14 24.28 1.21
CA ASP A 103 -11.55 24.13 1.49
C ASP A 103 -12.31 24.05 0.17
N CYS A 104 -13.38 23.26 0.11
CA CYS A 104 -14.16 23.08 -1.10
C CYS A 104 -15.66 23.05 -0.82
N HIS A 105 -16.40 23.83 -1.61
CA HIS A 105 -17.85 23.95 -1.50
C HIS A 105 -18.48 23.71 -2.87
N PRO A 106 -19.43 22.75 -3.01
CA PRO A 106 -20.20 22.64 -4.23
C PRO A 106 -21.10 23.87 -4.39
N ILE A 107 -21.14 24.42 -5.61
CA ILE A 107 -21.98 25.56 -5.96
C ILE A 107 -23.39 25.04 -6.28
N PRO A 108 -24.44 25.44 -5.53
CA PRO A 108 -25.80 24.98 -5.75
C PRO A 108 -26.30 25.25 -7.17
N ASN A 109 -27.22 24.41 -7.66
CA ASN A 109 -27.91 24.56 -8.95
C ASN A 109 -27.04 24.37 -10.22
N THR A 110 -25.94 23.64 -10.12
CA THR A 110 -25.14 23.17 -11.27
C THR A 110 -25.12 21.64 -11.29
N SER A 111 -25.22 21.01 -12.48
CA SER A 111 -25.25 19.55 -12.62
C SER A 111 -24.36 19.07 -13.77
N PRO A 112 -23.25 18.36 -13.49
CA PRO A 112 -22.72 18.09 -12.16
C PRO A 112 -22.30 19.39 -11.43
N PRO A 113 -22.18 19.40 -10.09
CA PRO A 113 -21.93 20.63 -9.35
C PRO A 113 -20.56 21.22 -9.70
N SER A 114 -20.55 22.51 -10.03
CA SER A 114 -19.32 23.31 -10.04
C SER A 114 -18.78 23.41 -8.61
N LEU A 115 -17.47 23.49 -8.45
CA LEU A 115 -16.82 23.53 -7.14
C LEU A 115 -16.16 24.89 -6.92
N LEU A 116 -16.44 25.51 -5.78
CA LEU A 116 -15.64 26.60 -5.25
C LEU A 116 -14.53 25.99 -4.40
N VAL A 117 -13.27 26.16 -4.80
CA VAL A 117 -12.11 25.63 -4.07
C VAL A 117 -11.22 26.78 -3.64
N THR A 118 -10.98 26.91 -2.34
CA THR A 118 -10.07 27.91 -1.79
C THR A 118 -8.85 27.21 -1.23
N VAL A 119 -7.67 27.58 -1.70
CA VAL A 119 -6.40 26.99 -1.33
C VAL A 119 -5.54 28.04 -0.65
N SER A 120 -4.87 27.67 0.43
CA SER A 120 -3.90 28.51 1.12
C SER A 120 -2.61 27.76 1.44
N GLY A 121 -1.50 28.47 1.38
CA GLY A 121 -0.19 27.90 1.66
C GLY A 121 0.91 28.93 1.47
N THR A 122 2.11 28.45 1.17
CA THR A 122 3.27 29.31 0.85
C THR A 122 3.76 29.09 -0.57
N VAL A 123 4.29 30.13 -1.22
CA VAL A 123 4.86 30.08 -2.57
C VAL A 123 6.22 30.77 -2.59
N VAL A 124 7.19 30.14 -3.22
CA VAL A 124 8.51 30.71 -3.52
C VAL A 124 8.58 30.96 -5.02
N HIS A 125 9.16 32.07 -5.46
CA HIS A 125 9.34 32.40 -6.87
C HIS A 125 10.83 32.45 -7.28
N GLY A 126 11.10 32.31 -8.57
CA GLY A 126 12.41 32.58 -9.17
C GLY A 126 13.45 31.49 -8.92
N LYS A 127 14.72 31.90 -8.70
CA LYS A 127 15.88 31.01 -8.62
C LYS A 127 15.84 30.08 -7.40
N ALA A 128 15.15 30.50 -6.34
CA ALA A 128 14.98 29.76 -5.09
C ALA A 128 14.11 28.49 -5.22
N THR A 129 13.37 28.33 -6.32
CA THR A 129 12.51 27.15 -6.59
C THR A 129 13.28 25.84 -6.75
N ALA A 130 14.56 25.90 -7.13
CA ALA A 130 15.43 24.75 -7.32
C ALA A 130 16.02 24.17 -6.01
N VAL A 131 15.81 24.84 -4.87
CA VAL A 131 16.38 24.46 -3.57
C VAL A 131 15.26 23.92 -2.68
N LEU A 132 15.42 22.70 -2.13
CA LEU A 132 14.41 22.10 -1.23
C LEU A 132 14.16 22.92 0.04
N HIS A 133 15.14 23.74 0.42
CA HIS A 133 15.09 24.71 1.51
C HIS A 133 15.95 25.91 1.08
N PRO A 134 15.36 26.99 0.52
CA PRO A 134 16.15 28.12 0.08
C PRO A 134 16.93 28.68 1.29
N PRO A 135 18.27 28.82 1.21
CA PRO A 135 19.03 29.51 2.25
C PRO A 135 18.52 30.96 2.36
N HIS A 136 18.74 31.61 3.51
CA HIS A 136 18.40 33.03 3.71
C HIS A 136 18.98 33.91 2.61
N SER A 137 18.22 34.10 1.53
CA SER A 137 18.53 35.10 0.53
C SER A 137 18.21 36.46 1.13
N LYS A 138 19.15 37.40 1.01
CA LYS A 138 18.90 38.82 1.33
C LYS A 138 17.95 39.46 0.31
N SER A 139 17.66 38.78 -0.80
CA SER A 139 16.66 39.21 -1.76
C SER A 139 15.26 38.85 -1.26
N VAL A 140 14.41 39.86 -1.11
CA VAL A 140 12.99 39.71 -0.73
C VAL A 140 12.22 38.86 -1.75
N ASP A 141 12.72 38.75 -2.98
CA ASP A 141 12.07 38.00 -4.06
C ASP A 141 12.24 36.47 -3.95
N ASP A 142 13.21 36.00 -3.16
CA ASP A 142 13.52 34.58 -2.99
C ASP A 142 12.88 33.96 -1.73
N GLN A 143 12.10 34.73 -0.96
CA GLN A 143 11.45 34.28 0.28
C GLN A 143 10.07 33.65 0.02
N PRO A 144 9.66 32.61 0.79
CA PRO A 144 8.30 32.10 0.75
C PRO A 144 7.29 33.18 1.14
N ARG A 145 6.25 33.34 0.34
CA ARG A 145 5.14 34.27 0.58
C ARG A 145 3.86 33.47 0.80
N ILE A 146 3.00 33.94 1.69
CA ILE A 146 1.66 33.35 1.82
C ILE A 146 0.92 33.60 0.52
N PHE A 147 0.29 32.55 -0.02
CA PHE A 147 -0.68 32.69 -1.10
C PHE A 147 -2.04 32.20 -0.64
N SER A 148 -3.07 32.82 -1.22
CA SER A 148 -4.42 32.30 -1.21
C SER A 148 -4.93 32.35 -2.65
N GLN A 149 -5.45 31.23 -3.13
CA GLN A 149 -5.97 31.12 -4.48
C GLN A 149 -7.35 30.50 -4.43
N THR A 150 -8.30 31.12 -5.12
CA THR A 150 -9.67 30.63 -5.20
C THR A 150 -9.97 30.22 -6.64
N PHE A 151 -10.56 29.05 -6.79
CA PHE A 151 -10.93 28.44 -8.06
C PHE A 151 -12.43 28.23 -8.11
N ILE A 152 -12.99 28.41 -9.31
CA ILE A 152 -14.31 27.88 -9.66
C ILE A 152 -14.07 26.79 -10.70
N LEU A 153 -14.25 25.54 -10.29
CA LEU A 153 -14.14 24.38 -11.17
C LEU A 153 -15.50 24.11 -11.79
N ALA A 154 -15.65 24.39 -13.07
CA ALA A 154 -16.88 24.09 -13.80
C ALA A 154 -16.76 22.74 -14.53
N PRO A 155 -17.84 21.94 -14.61
CA PRO A 155 -17.90 20.76 -15.48
C PRO A 155 -17.77 21.14 -16.94
N ASP A 156 -17.05 20.35 -17.72
CA ASP A 156 -16.90 20.58 -19.16
C ASP A 156 -18.18 20.20 -19.90
N THR A 157 -18.83 21.21 -20.49
CA THR A 157 -20.08 21.06 -21.24
C THR A 157 -19.85 20.95 -22.74
N ASP A 158 -18.65 21.33 -23.22
CA ASP A 158 -18.29 21.36 -24.65
C ASP A 158 -17.61 20.05 -25.11
N SER A 159 -17.33 19.15 -24.17
CA SER A 159 -16.91 17.78 -24.50
C SER A 159 -18.11 16.98 -25.00
N THR A 160 -18.38 17.03 -26.31
CA THR A 160 -19.35 16.18 -27.01
C THR A 160 -18.95 14.70 -27.07
N ALA A 161 -18.04 14.24 -26.20
CA ALA A 161 -17.71 12.84 -26.01
C ALA A 161 -18.36 12.34 -24.72
N ASP A 162 -19.49 11.63 -24.86
CA ASP A 162 -20.20 10.82 -23.88
C ASP A 162 -20.11 11.28 -22.41
N ALA A 163 -21.20 11.86 -21.91
CA ALA A 163 -21.42 12.29 -20.53
C ALA A 163 -21.24 11.21 -19.43
N ALA A 164 -20.76 10.01 -19.77
CA ALA A 164 -20.45 8.90 -18.88
C ALA A 164 -18.93 8.76 -18.56
N LYS A 165 -18.05 9.66 -19.03
CA LYS A 165 -16.58 9.49 -18.96
C LYS A 165 -15.78 10.66 -18.37
N THR A 166 -16.34 11.49 -17.51
CA THR A 166 -15.58 12.58 -16.86
C THR A 166 -14.81 12.07 -15.64
N GLN A 167 -13.73 11.31 -15.87
CA GLN A 167 -12.76 10.94 -14.83
C GLN A 167 -11.63 11.96 -14.72
N VAL A 168 -11.44 12.46 -13.51
CA VAL A 168 -10.30 13.31 -13.11
C VAL A 168 -8.99 12.55 -13.32
N LYS A 169 -8.04 13.22 -13.99
CA LYS A 169 -6.77 12.65 -14.47
C LYS A 169 -5.65 12.96 -13.47
N TYR A 170 -5.33 12.03 -12.59
CA TYR A 170 -4.20 12.15 -11.66
C TYR A 170 -2.83 12.20 -12.37
N TYR A 171 -1.84 12.86 -11.77
CA TYR A 171 -0.42 12.77 -12.13
C TYR A 171 0.40 12.35 -10.91
N VAL A 172 0.29 11.10 -10.46
CA VAL A 172 1.46 10.46 -9.84
C VAL A 172 2.55 10.51 -10.91
N LEU A 173 3.65 11.21 -10.64
CA LEU A 173 4.82 11.34 -11.52
C LEU A 173 5.59 10.01 -11.63
N THR A 174 4.88 8.95 -12.00
CA THR A 174 5.44 7.70 -12.47
C THR A 174 5.55 7.78 -13.98
N LYS A 175 6.75 7.50 -14.51
CA LYS A 175 7.00 7.53 -15.96
C LYS A 175 5.99 6.63 -16.68
N ASP A 176 5.47 7.13 -17.80
CA ASP A 176 4.62 6.39 -18.74
C ASP A 176 3.35 5.77 -18.11
N ARG A 177 2.89 6.27 -16.95
CA ARG A 177 1.84 5.61 -16.14
C ARG A 177 0.57 5.30 -16.95
N ARG A 178 0.06 6.28 -17.70
CA ARG A 178 -1.20 6.11 -18.45
C ARG A 178 -1.06 5.08 -19.57
N GLU A 179 0.07 5.12 -20.28
CA GLU A 179 0.39 4.16 -21.33
C GLU A 179 0.51 2.75 -20.78
N ARG A 180 1.20 2.58 -19.64
CA ARG A 180 1.34 1.29 -18.93
C ARG A 180 -0.02 0.75 -18.48
N ILE A 181 -0.82 1.56 -17.79
CA ILE A 181 -2.15 1.16 -17.32
C ILE A 181 -3.05 0.74 -18.48
N ARG A 182 -3.03 1.48 -19.60
CA ARG A 182 -3.81 1.10 -20.79
C ARG A 182 -3.35 -0.22 -21.40
N ALA A 183 -2.04 -0.44 -21.46
CA ALA A 183 -1.48 -1.67 -21.99
C ALA A 183 -1.84 -2.87 -21.09
N ILE A 184 -1.70 -2.73 -19.76
CA ILE A 184 -2.10 -3.74 -18.78
C ILE A 184 -3.60 -4.04 -18.93
N ALA A 185 -4.46 -3.02 -18.92
CA ALA A 185 -5.90 -3.19 -19.07
C ALA A 185 -6.28 -3.90 -20.38
N SER A 186 -5.62 -3.56 -21.49
CA SER A 186 -5.84 -4.22 -22.79
C SER A 186 -5.44 -5.69 -22.75
N SER A 187 -4.29 -6.02 -22.16
CA SER A 187 -3.84 -7.41 -22.02
C SER A 187 -4.79 -8.22 -21.12
N LEU A 188 -5.22 -7.66 -19.99
CA LEU A 188 -6.16 -8.33 -19.08
C LEU A 188 -7.55 -8.51 -19.69
N ALA A 189 -8.03 -7.59 -20.53
CA ALA A 189 -9.31 -7.75 -21.23
C ALA A 189 -9.27 -8.89 -22.26
N GLN A 190 -8.07 -9.22 -22.77
CA GLN A 190 -7.84 -10.25 -23.77
C GLN A 190 -7.45 -11.60 -23.18
N SER A 191 -7.06 -11.67 -21.90
CA SER A 191 -6.69 -12.91 -21.23
C SER A 191 -7.90 -13.72 -20.75
N ASP A 192 -7.67 -14.98 -20.41
CA ASP A 192 -8.65 -15.94 -19.88
C ASP A 192 -8.52 -16.15 -18.36
N TYR A 193 -7.90 -15.21 -17.65
CA TYR A 193 -7.77 -15.27 -16.20
C TYR A 193 -9.14 -15.26 -15.52
N ASP A 194 -9.31 -16.12 -14.51
CA ASP A 194 -10.50 -16.12 -13.65
C ASP A 194 -10.36 -15.17 -12.44
N ILE A 195 -9.13 -14.94 -11.98
CA ILE A 195 -8.80 -14.10 -10.83
C ILE A 195 -7.52 -13.32 -11.15
N VAL A 196 -7.52 -12.02 -10.88
CA VAL A 196 -6.35 -11.14 -11.03
C VAL A 196 -6.16 -10.35 -9.74
N ALA A 197 -4.93 -10.35 -9.22
CA ALA A 197 -4.50 -9.55 -8.09
C ALA A 197 -3.49 -8.51 -8.57
N LEU A 198 -3.76 -7.22 -8.33
CA LEU A 198 -2.87 -6.11 -8.70
C LEU A 198 -2.30 -5.45 -7.44
N GLN A 199 -1.01 -5.14 -7.46
CA GLN A 199 -0.30 -4.37 -6.45
C GLN A 199 0.13 -3.02 -7.04
N GLU A 200 0.43 -2.05 -6.17
CA GLU A 200 0.84 -0.70 -6.54
C GLU A 200 -0.11 0.07 -7.47
N LEU A 201 -1.40 -0.27 -7.44
CA LEU A 201 -2.44 0.49 -8.13
C LEU A 201 -2.89 1.67 -7.25
N TRP A 202 -2.06 2.72 -7.21
CA TRP A 202 -2.26 3.85 -6.29
C TRP A 202 -3.39 4.81 -6.71
N VAL A 203 -3.67 4.88 -8.01
CA VAL A 203 -4.59 5.87 -8.57
C VAL A 203 -5.96 5.22 -8.82
N PHE A 204 -6.98 5.70 -8.12
CA PHE A 204 -8.33 5.15 -8.25
C PHE A 204 -8.89 5.25 -9.68
N ALA A 205 -8.60 6.34 -10.41
CA ALA A 205 -9.00 6.46 -11.82
C ALA A 205 -8.36 5.39 -12.72
N ASP A 206 -7.12 4.98 -12.44
CA ASP A 206 -6.45 3.92 -13.18
C ASP A 206 -7.10 2.57 -12.88
N TYR A 207 -7.52 2.33 -11.63
CA TYR A 207 -8.35 1.18 -11.26
C TYR A 207 -9.69 1.15 -12.00
N GLU A 208 -10.44 2.26 -12.02
CA GLU A 208 -11.72 2.31 -12.71
C GLU A 208 -11.58 2.08 -14.22
N TYR A 209 -10.49 2.56 -14.82
CA TYR A 209 -10.18 2.27 -16.23
C TYR A 209 -9.95 0.77 -16.46
N ILE A 210 -9.16 0.11 -15.61
CA ILE A 210 -8.93 -1.34 -15.67
C ILE A 210 -10.26 -2.08 -15.49
N ARG A 211 -11.02 -1.74 -14.44
CA ARG A 211 -12.32 -2.34 -14.12
C ARG A 211 -13.27 -2.31 -15.32
N THR A 212 -13.43 -1.15 -15.95
CA THR A 212 -14.30 -0.98 -17.11
C THR A 212 -13.79 -1.77 -18.32
N SER A 213 -12.47 -1.87 -18.49
CA SER A 213 -11.86 -2.57 -19.62
C SER A 213 -12.05 -4.10 -19.53
N VAL A 214 -12.08 -4.65 -18.31
CA VAL A 214 -12.18 -6.10 -18.09
C VAL A 214 -13.59 -6.58 -17.72
N ASP A 215 -14.57 -5.68 -17.62
CA ASP A 215 -15.94 -5.93 -17.12
C ASP A 215 -16.61 -7.16 -17.75
N LYS A 216 -16.37 -7.41 -19.04
CA LYS A 216 -16.92 -8.57 -19.75
C LYS A 216 -16.42 -9.93 -19.25
N ARG A 217 -15.24 -10.00 -18.64
CA ARG A 217 -14.63 -11.26 -18.17
C ARG A 217 -14.46 -11.32 -16.65
N LEU A 218 -14.10 -10.19 -16.04
CA LEU A 218 -13.83 -10.05 -14.61
C LEU A 218 -14.77 -8.98 -14.01
N PRO A 219 -16.10 -9.20 -14.03
CA PRO A 219 -17.08 -8.18 -13.61
C PRO A 219 -17.03 -7.88 -12.10
N HIS A 220 -16.53 -8.80 -11.29
CA HIS A 220 -16.52 -8.65 -9.83
C HIS A 220 -15.16 -8.15 -9.38
N THR A 221 -15.08 -6.86 -9.02
CA THR A 221 -13.79 -6.23 -8.67
C THR A 221 -13.86 -5.50 -7.34
N LYS A 222 -12.72 -5.40 -6.65
CA LYS A 222 -12.59 -4.69 -5.40
C LYS A 222 -11.25 -3.96 -5.32
N PHE A 223 -11.32 -2.63 -5.16
CA PHE A 223 -10.19 -1.78 -4.75
C PHE A 223 -10.13 -1.64 -3.22
N PHE A 224 -8.92 -1.66 -2.67
CA PHE A 224 -8.69 -1.64 -1.22
C PHE A 224 -7.97 -0.37 -0.76
N TYR A 225 -8.46 0.19 0.35
CA TYR A 225 -7.89 1.36 1.01
C TYR A 225 -7.20 0.93 2.32
N SER A 226 -5.99 1.43 2.57
CA SER A 226 -5.20 1.23 3.80
C SER A 226 -4.32 2.45 4.04
N GLY A 227 -3.88 2.67 5.28
CA GLY A 227 -2.98 3.76 5.64
C GLY A 227 -3.50 5.15 5.22
N ALA A 228 -2.59 6.12 5.10
CA ALA A 228 -2.92 7.47 4.66
C ALA A 228 -2.94 7.63 3.12
N LEU A 229 -2.28 6.71 2.39
CA LEU A 229 -2.07 6.81 0.94
C LEU A 229 -2.70 5.66 0.13
N GLY A 230 -3.49 4.79 0.76
CA GLY A 230 -4.10 3.62 0.13
C GLY A 230 -3.22 2.36 0.24
N ALA A 231 -3.78 1.18 -0.02
CA ALA A 231 -3.02 -0.09 0.00
C ALA A 231 -2.31 -0.37 -1.34
N GLY A 232 -2.80 0.24 -2.43
CA GLY A 232 -2.37 -0.07 -3.79
C GLY A 232 -2.83 -1.46 -4.26
N LEU A 233 -3.77 -2.10 -3.55
CA LEU A 233 -4.21 -3.47 -3.80
C LEU A 233 -5.59 -3.48 -4.48
N ALA A 234 -5.73 -4.30 -5.51
CA ALA A 234 -7.02 -4.60 -6.14
C ALA A 234 -7.16 -6.09 -6.47
N ILE A 235 -8.37 -6.62 -6.36
CA ILE A 235 -8.72 -7.98 -6.81
C ILE A 235 -9.82 -7.88 -7.85
N LEU A 236 -9.69 -8.61 -8.95
CA LEU A 236 -10.67 -8.73 -10.02
C LEU A 236 -10.98 -10.21 -10.20
N SER A 237 -12.25 -10.56 -10.32
CA SER A 237 -12.71 -11.93 -10.38
C SER A 237 -13.84 -12.10 -11.39
N ARG A 238 -13.81 -13.25 -12.05
CA ARG A 238 -14.91 -13.80 -12.83
C ARG A 238 -16.07 -14.24 -11.94
N PHE A 239 -15.78 -14.63 -10.71
CA PHE A 239 -16.75 -15.19 -9.77
C PHE A 239 -17.31 -14.12 -8.82
N PRO A 240 -18.57 -14.25 -8.35
CA PRO A 240 -19.15 -13.28 -7.44
C PRO A 240 -18.37 -13.15 -6.13
N ILE A 241 -18.01 -11.91 -5.78
CA ILE A 241 -17.43 -11.56 -4.47
C ILE A 241 -18.56 -11.46 -3.45
N VAL A 242 -18.53 -12.29 -2.41
CA VAL A 242 -19.53 -12.33 -1.34
C VAL A 242 -19.10 -11.56 -0.09
N SER A 243 -17.80 -11.41 0.12
CA SER A 243 -17.25 -10.62 1.22
C SER A 243 -15.88 -10.06 0.84
N ALA A 244 -15.50 -8.93 1.44
CA ALA A 244 -14.19 -8.33 1.27
C ALA A 244 -13.66 -7.84 2.62
N SER A 245 -12.39 -8.07 2.88
CA SER A 245 -11.70 -7.64 4.10
C SER A 245 -10.32 -7.08 3.80
N ILE A 246 -9.83 -6.24 4.70
CA ILE A 246 -8.44 -5.78 4.68
C ILE A 246 -7.88 -5.83 6.09
N TYR A 247 -6.67 -6.35 6.19
CA TYR A 247 -5.89 -6.42 7.43
C TYR A 247 -4.58 -5.65 7.23
N PRO A 248 -4.48 -4.39 7.71
CA PRO A 248 -3.23 -3.66 7.75
C PRO A 248 -2.24 -4.37 8.67
N TYR A 249 -1.01 -4.58 8.20
CA TYR A 249 0.00 -5.24 9.02
C TYR A 249 0.46 -4.34 10.17
N SER A 250 0.83 -4.98 11.28
CA SER A 250 1.22 -4.25 12.50
C SER A 250 2.57 -3.53 12.40
N LEU A 251 3.45 -3.97 11.48
CA LEU A 251 4.79 -3.43 11.27
C LEU A 251 5.10 -3.19 9.78
N ASN A 252 5.26 -1.91 9.40
CA ASN A 252 5.47 -1.46 8.02
C ASN A 252 6.65 -0.49 7.83
N GLY A 253 7.59 -0.48 8.77
CA GLY A 253 8.83 0.31 8.67
C GLY A 253 8.82 1.55 9.55
N HIS A 254 9.92 2.30 9.54
CA HIS A 254 10.11 3.44 10.44
C HIS A 254 9.49 4.74 9.87
N PRO A 255 8.86 5.61 10.68
CA PRO A 255 8.20 6.82 10.19
C PRO A 255 9.14 7.84 9.53
N THR A 256 10.43 7.82 9.88
CA THR A 256 11.44 8.70 9.28
C THR A 256 12.05 8.14 8.01
N ASP A 257 11.72 6.91 7.63
CA ASP A 257 12.11 6.34 6.34
C ASP A 257 11.16 6.85 5.24
N LEU A 258 11.17 8.17 5.06
CA LEU A 258 10.35 8.87 4.07
C LEU A 258 10.69 8.45 2.63
N GLY A 259 11.91 7.93 2.41
CA GLY A 259 12.36 7.42 1.11
C GLY A 259 11.76 6.06 0.76
N ALA A 260 11.53 5.17 1.74
CA ALA A 260 10.83 3.92 1.53
C ALA A 260 9.29 4.10 1.51
N GLY A 261 8.75 5.05 2.27
CA GLY A 261 7.31 5.41 2.24
C GLY A 261 6.34 4.34 2.79
N ASP A 262 6.82 3.12 3.03
CA ASP A 262 6.00 1.96 3.44
C ASP A 262 5.18 2.19 4.73
N TRP A 263 5.69 3.00 5.66
CA TRP A 263 4.97 3.36 6.89
C TRP A 263 3.69 4.17 6.61
N MET A 264 3.73 5.08 5.63
CA MET A 264 2.61 5.98 5.33
C MET A 264 1.49 5.30 4.53
N VAL A 265 1.89 4.30 3.74
CA VAL A 265 1.02 3.57 2.81
C VAL A 265 0.26 2.44 3.53
N GLY A 266 0.84 1.88 4.59
CA GLY A 266 0.15 0.87 5.41
C GLY A 266 -0.05 -0.44 4.64
N LYS A 267 1.06 -1.15 4.37
CA LYS A 267 1.05 -2.49 3.77
C LYS A 267 0.05 -3.42 4.47
N ALA A 268 -0.62 -4.27 3.71
CA ALA A 268 -1.78 -5.01 4.19
C ALA A 268 -1.96 -6.34 3.46
N ALA A 269 -2.70 -7.25 4.10
CA ALA A 269 -3.37 -8.36 3.44
C ALA A 269 -4.80 -7.94 3.09
N ALA A 270 -5.10 -7.75 1.81
CA ALA A 270 -6.46 -7.61 1.32
C ALA A 270 -7.02 -8.99 0.96
N SER A 271 -8.31 -9.24 1.19
CA SER A 271 -8.95 -10.46 0.72
C SER A 271 -10.38 -10.25 0.24
N VAL A 272 -10.80 -11.14 -0.65
CA VAL A 272 -12.21 -11.34 -0.99
C VAL A 272 -12.56 -12.80 -0.85
N VAL A 273 -13.76 -13.09 -0.37
CA VAL A 273 -14.36 -14.42 -0.48
C VAL A 273 -15.19 -14.42 -1.76
N ILE A 274 -14.92 -15.36 -2.66
CA ILE A 274 -15.68 -15.58 -3.88
C ILE A 274 -16.50 -16.86 -3.78
N ASN A 275 -17.61 -16.93 -4.52
CA ASN A 275 -18.39 -18.15 -4.66
C ASN A 275 -18.06 -18.86 -5.97
N HIS A 276 -17.24 -19.91 -5.89
CA HIS A 276 -16.83 -20.72 -7.03
C HIS A 276 -17.84 -21.86 -7.28
N PRO A 277 -18.29 -22.11 -8.52
CA PRO A 277 -19.35 -23.09 -8.81
C PRO A 277 -19.00 -24.53 -8.43
N VAL A 278 -17.71 -24.87 -8.37
CA VAL A 278 -17.24 -26.23 -8.02
C VAL A 278 -16.66 -26.32 -6.62
N LEU A 279 -16.00 -25.25 -6.14
CA LEU A 279 -15.23 -25.29 -4.88
C LEU A 279 -16.05 -24.72 -3.71
N GLY A 280 -17.18 -24.06 -3.99
CA GLY A 280 -17.88 -23.23 -3.01
C GLY A 280 -17.07 -21.99 -2.68
N GLU A 281 -16.92 -21.68 -1.39
CA GLU A 281 -16.17 -20.51 -0.95
C GLU A 281 -14.66 -20.68 -1.17
N VAL A 282 -14.08 -19.73 -1.90
CA VAL A 282 -12.63 -19.54 -2.06
C VAL A 282 -12.28 -18.17 -1.50
N GLU A 283 -11.34 -18.08 -0.57
CA GLU A 283 -10.81 -16.80 -0.13
C GLU A 283 -9.52 -16.48 -0.89
N VAL A 284 -9.57 -15.37 -1.64
CA VAL A 284 -8.47 -14.85 -2.44
C VAL A 284 -7.82 -13.71 -1.67
N PHE A 285 -6.57 -13.90 -1.28
CA PHE A 285 -5.74 -12.88 -0.66
C PHE A 285 -4.86 -12.20 -1.71
N ASN A 286 -4.78 -10.87 -1.63
CA ASN A 286 -3.80 -10.04 -2.32
C ASN A 286 -2.97 -9.30 -1.26
N THR A 287 -1.65 -9.40 -1.32
CA THR A 287 -0.75 -8.73 -0.39
C THR A 287 0.40 -8.01 -1.07
N HIS A 288 0.97 -7.05 -0.35
CA HIS A 288 2.26 -6.46 -0.67
C HIS A 288 3.01 -6.25 0.65
N PHE A 289 4.14 -6.92 0.88
CA PHE A 289 4.93 -6.78 2.10
C PHE A 289 5.81 -5.53 2.08
N ILE A 290 6.32 -5.14 3.25
CA ILE A 290 7.34 -4.08 3.37
C ILE A 290 8.59 -4.43 2.53
N ALA A 291 9.14 -3.46 1.79
CA ALA A 291 10.30 -3.67 0.92
C ALA A 291 11.64 -3.58 1.69
N THR A 292 11.69 -2.77 2.74
CA THR A 292 12.91 -2.53 3.53
C THR A 292 13.40 -3.79 4.24
N GLY A 293 14.73 -3.91 4.34
CA GLY A 293 15.41 -4.99 5.07
C GLY A 293 16.41 -5.78 4.23
N GLY A 294 16.30 -5.69 2.89
CA GLY A 294 17.16 -6.42 1.96
C GLY A 294 17.05 -7.93 2.09
N ASP A 295 17.86 -8.68 1.35
CA ASP A 295 17.86 -10.16 1.36
C ASP A 295 19.18 -10.76 1.87
N ILE A 296 20.16 -9.90 2.20
CA ILE A 296 21.47 -10.28 2.74
C ILE A 296 21.58 -9.77 4.17
N GLY A 297 22.34 -10.49 5.00
CA GLY A 297 22.70 -10.06 6.34
C GLY A 297 21.77 -10.64 7.41
N PRO A 298 21.87 -10.11 8.64
CA PRO A 298 21.22 -10.71 9.80
C PRO A 298 19.70 -10.66 9.71
N GLU A 299 19.04 -11.70 10.25
CA GLU A 299 17.59 -11.91 10.14
C GLU A 299 16.74 -10.76 10.73
N HIS A 300 17.25 -10.04 11.73
CA HIS A 300 16.52 -8.94 12.35
C HIS A 300 16.21 -7.78 11.40
N LEU A 301 16.96 -7.64 10.30
CA LEU A 301 16.67 -6.65 9.25
C LEU A 301 15.36 -6.96 8.52
N ARG A 302 14.94 -8.22 8.53
CA ARG A 302 13.73 -8.73 7.88
C ARG A 302 12.60 -8.99 8.88
N ALA A 303 12.78 -8.62 10.16
CA ALA A 303 11.82 -8.84 11.23
C ALA A 303 10.40 -8.35 10.90
N HIS A 304 10.28 -7.18 10.26
CA HIS A 304 8.97 -6.65 9.85
C HIS A 304 8.29 -7.53 8.78
N ARG A 305 9.04 -7.94 7.73
CA ARG A 305 8.54 -8.91 6.73
C ARG A 305 8.13 -10.23 7.37
N MET A 306 8.84 -10.67 8.40
CA MET A 306 8.49 -11.89 9.13
C MET A 306 7.20 -11.72 9.94
N VAL A 307 6.95 -10.55 10.53
CA VAL A 307 5.66 -10.23 11.16
C VAL A 307 4.55 -10.19 10.12
N ASN A 308 4.75 -9.58 8.95
CA ASN A 308 3.76 -9.61 7.85
C ASN A 308 3.44 -11.06 7.43
N ALA A 309 4.47 -11.90 7.28
CA ALA A 309 4.32 -13.32 6.95
C ALA A 309 3.52 -14.08 8.01
N TRP A 310 3.83 -13.86 9.28
CA TRP A 310 3.14 -14.49 10.40
C TRP A 310 1.67 -14.10 10.46
N GLU A 311 1.37 -12.81 10.35
CA GLU A 311 -0.01 -12.29 10.36
C GLU A 311 -0.81 -12.83 9.17
N LEU A 312 -0.25 -12.83 7.96
CA LEU A 312 -0.90 -13.41 6.78
C LEU A 312 -1.17 -14.91 6.95
N SER A 313 -0.17 -15.67 7.43
CA SER A 313 -0.33 -17.10 7.69
C SER A 313 -1.44 -17.39 8.69
N LYS A 314 -1.62 -16.57 9.73
CA LYS A 314 -2.76 -16.71 10.67
C LYS A 314 -4.10 -16.50 9.97
N LEU A 315 -4.24 -15.46 9.14
CA LEU A 315 -5.48 -15.18 8.39
C LEU A 315 -5.83 -16.35 7.46
N VAL A 316 -4.84 -16.85 6.73
CA VAL A 316 -4.98 -18.00 5.83
C VAL A 316 -5.43 -19.25 6.59
N ARG A 317 -4.83 -19.55 7.75
CA ARG A 317 -5.21 -20.70 8.57
C ARG A 317 -6.64 -20.57 9.11
N ILE A 318 -7.03 -19.38 9.57
CA ILE A 318 -8.39 -19.10 10.05
C ILE A 318 -9.38 -19.38 8.91
N SER A 319 -9.14 -18.81 7.73
CA SER A 319 -10.00 -19.02 6.56
C SER A 319 -10.08 -20.48 6.14
N ALA A 320 -8.95 -21.18 6.06
CA ALA A 320 -8.93 -22.61 5.76
C ALA A 320 -9.68 -23.45 6.82
N SER A 321 -9.60 -23.06 8.10
CA SER A 321 -10.35 -23.72 9.18
C SER A 321 -11.86 -23.54 9.06
N LEU A 322 -12.33 -22.48 8.40
CA LEU A 322 -13.75 -22.27 8.08
C LEU A 322 -14.23 -23.12 6.90
N GLY A 323 -13.35 -23.93 6.30
CA GLY A 323 -13.70 -24.78 5.17
C GLY A 323 -13.57 -24.09 3.82
N ARG A 324 -12.78 -23.02 3.72
CA ARG A 324 -12.55 -22.30 2.46
C ARG A 324 -11.30 -22.81 1.77
N TYR A 325 -11.34 -22.86 0.44
CA TYR A 325 -10.12 -22.95 -0.37
C TYR A 325 -9.42 -21.61 -0.34
N ILE A 326 -8.09 -21.61 -0.45
CA ILE A 326 -7.32 -20.37 -0.35
C ILE A 326 -6.45 -20.21 -1.58
N ILE A 327 -6.46 -18.99 -2.13
CA ILE A 327 -5.48 -18.50 -3.11
C ILE A 327 -4.84 -17.25 -2.50
N VAL A 328 -3.51 -17.15 -2.52
CA VAL A 328 -2.79 -15.97 -2.04
C VAL A 328 -1.86 -15.50 -3.15
N ALA A 329 -1.98 -14.25 -3.57
CA ALA A 329 -1.13 -13.66 -4.59
C ALA A 329 -0.52 -12.34 -4.13
N GLY A 330 0.63 -11.99 -4.69
CA GLY A 330 1.18 -10.64 -4.59
C GLY A 330 2.69 -10.59 -4.38
N ASP A 331 3.17 -9.41 -4.00
CA ASP A 331 4.59 -9.12 -3.80
C ASP A 331 4.97 -9.31 -2.32
N PHE A 332 5.70 -10.39 -2.03
CA PHE A 332 6.14 -10.71 -0.68
C PHE A 332 7.45 -10.01 -0.31
N ASN A 333 8.04 -9.26 -1.25
CA ASN A 333 9.35 -8.62 -1.14
C ASN A 333 10.43 -9.58 -0.62
N SER A 334 10.28 -10.88 -0.84
CA SER A 334 11.08 -11.91 -0.18
C SER A 334 11.46 -13.02 -1.16
N ILE A 335 12.75 -13.36 -1.24
CA ILE A 335 13.23 -14.45 -2.10
C ILE A 335 12.83 -15.84 -1.55
N PRO A 336 12.78 -16.91 -2.39
CA PRO A 336 12.20 -18.21 -1.99
C PRO A 336 12.88 -18.91 -0.82
N THR A 337 14.17 -18.63 -0.59
CA THR A 337 14.98 -19.23 0.48
C THR A 337 14.89 -18.48 1.81
N SER A 338 14.24 -17.32 1.82
CA SER A 338 14.17 -16.45 2.99
C SER A 338 13.22 -16.99 4.08
N LEU A 339 13.44 -16.53 5.31
CA LEU A 339 12.65 -16.95 6.48
C LEU A 339 11.17 -16.53 6.41
N PRO A 340 10.79 -15.33 5.89
CA PRO A 340 9.39 -15.00 5.60
C PRO A 340 8.70 -16.04 4.72
N MET A 341 9.36 -16.51 3.65
CA MET A 341 8.77 -17.51 2.74
C MET A 341 8.65 -18.90 3.37
N LYS A 342 9.54 -19.24 4.32
CA LYS A 342 9.36 -20.44 5.15
C LYS A 342 8.13 -20.32 6.07
N ILE A 343 7.90 -19.16 6.70
CA ILE A 343 6.70 -18.91 7.51
C ILE A 343 5.41 -19.07 6.68
N ILE A 344 5.39 -18.54 5.46
CA ILE A 344 4.25 -18.67 4.54
C ILE A 344 3.95 -20.14 4.22
N ARG A 345 4.97 -20.91 3.82
CA ARG A 345 4.78 -22.33 3.46
C ARG A 345 4.46 -23.20 4.68
N ASP A 346 5.27 -23.11 5.73
CA ASP A 346 5.24 -24.06 6.84
C ASP A 346 4.15 -23.71 7.85
N HIS A 347 4.07 -22.44 8.29
CA HIS A 347 3.02 -22.02 9.23
C HIS A 347 1.69 -21.80 8.52
N GLY A 348 1.72 -21.16 7.34
CA GLY A 348 0.53 -20.89 6.54
C GLY A 348 -0.02 -22.11 5.81
N GLY A 349 0.75 -23.20 5.68
CA GLY A 349 0.34 -24.43 4.98
C GLY A 349 0.07 -24.19 3.50
N LEU A 350 0.84 -23.28 2.88
CA LEU A 350 0.63 -22.79 1.52
C LEU A 350 1.57 -23.50 0.53
N LEU A 351 1.03 -23.94 -0.60
CA LEU A 351 1.77 -24.52 -1.72
C LEU A 351 2.18 -23.44 -2.71
N ASP A 352 3.46 -23.42 -3.09
CA ASP A 352 4.01 -22.47 -4.09
C ASP A 352 3.69 -22.99 -5.49
N ALA A 353 2.82 -22.29 -6.23
CA ALA A 353 2.41 -22.70 -7.57
C ALA A 353 3.62 -22.87 -8.53
N TRP A 354 4.68 -22.08 -8.34
CA TRP A 354 5.90 -22.22 -9.14
C TRP A 354 6.61 -23.52 -8.85
N MET A 355 6.85 -23.83 -7.58
CA MET A 355 7.56 -25.06 -7.20
C MET A 355 6.77 -26.32 -7.55
N GLU A 356 5.44 -26.29 -7.42
CA GLU A 356 4.59 -27.45 -7.71
C GLU A 356 4.52 -27.76 -9.21
N SER A 357 4.66 -26.75 -10.08
CA SER A 357 4.66 -26.94 -11.54
C SER A 357 6.06 -27.14 -12.14
N HIS A 358 7.13 -26.88 -11.38
CA HIS A 358 8.53 -26.98 -11.83
C HIS A 358 9.32 -28.01 -11.00
N THR A 359 8.79 -29.23 -10.84
CA THR A 359 9.42 -30.29 -10.02
C THR A 359 10.70 -30.87 -10.62
N ASP A 360 10.86 -30.80 -11.95
CA ASP A 360 11.97 -31.40 -12.71
C ASP A 360 13.19 -30.47 -12.89
N THR A 361 13.30 -29.37 -12.14
CA THR A 361 14.52 -28.52 -12.14
C THR A 361 15.66 -29.17 -11.36
N ASP A 362 15.97 -30.41 -11.69
CA ASP A 362 17.12 -31.18 -11.22
C ASP A 362 18.32 -30.90 -12.14
N VAL A 363 18.69 -29.63 -12.30
CA VAL A 363 19.99 -29.28 -12.89
C VAL A 363 20.47 -27.99 -12.25
N ILE A 364 21.63 -28.09 -11.60
CA ILE A 364 22.54 -26.99 -11.29
C ILE A 364 22.91 -26.31 -12.63
N ARG A 365 22.00 -25.54 -13.21
CA ARG A 365 22.31 -24.59 -14.28
C ARG A 365 22.50 -23.28 -13.57
N THR A 366 23.76 -22.91 -13.30
CA THR A 366 24.08 -21.51 -13.02
C THR A 366 23.26 -20.64 -13.96
N THR A 367 22.47 -19.71 -13.44
CA THR A 367 21.68 -18.76 -14.22
C THR A 367 22.60 -18.16 -15.28
N SER A 368 22.54 -18.68 -16.51
CA SER A 368 23.52 -18.34 -17.53
C SER A 368 23.10 -17.12 -18.34
N SER A 369 21.85 -16.70 -18.21
CA SER A 369 21.30 -15.50 -18.83
C SER A 369 20.12 -14.94 -18.03
N PRO A 370 19.80 -13.64 -18.18
CA PRO A 370 18.58 -13.04 -17.65
C PRO A 370 17.29 -13.73 -18.09
N LYS A 371 17.27 -14.29 -19.32
CA LYS A 371 16.12 -15.03 -19.82
C LYS A 371 15.91 -16.33 -19.04
N ASN A 372 16.99 -17.06 -18.76
CA ASN A 372 16.94 -18.28 -17.95
C ASN A 372 16.54 -17.98 -16.49
N ALA A 373 16.91 -16.81 -15.95
CA ALA A 373 16.46 -16.39 -14.62
C ALA A 373 14.92 -16.25 -14.55
N ILE A 374 14.31 -15.73 -15.61
CA ILE A 374 12.85 -15.62 -15.73
C ILE A 374 12.21 -16.99 -15.94
N GLU A 375 12.66 -17.74 -16.96
CA GLU A 375 12.01 -18.98 -17.40
C GLU A 375 12.18 -20.15 -16.42
N LEU A 376 13.34 -20.28 -15.76
CA LEU A 376 13.63 -21.42 -14.88
C LEU A 376 13.43 -21.10 -13.40
N TYR A 377 13.70 -19.86 -13.00
CA TYR A 377 13.72 -19.47 -11.58
C TYR A 377 12.60 -18.50 -11.20
N GLY A 378 11.79 -18.07 -12.17
CA GLY A 378 10.66 -17.19 -11.95
C GLY A 378 11.08 -15.81 -11.46
N ALA A 379 12.20 -15.26 -11.97
CA ALA A 379 12.61 -13.91 -11.63
C ALA A 379 11.55 -12.90 -12.10
N THR A 380 10.97 -12.15 -11.16
CA THR A 380 9.90 -11.17 -11.41
C THR A 380 10.37 -9.73 -11.22
N ALA A 381 11.43 -9.51 -10.44
CA ALA A 381 11.95 -8.18 -10.13
C ALA A 381 13.46 -8.09 -10.40
N ASP A 382 13.97 -6.85 -10.45
CA ASP A 382 15.40 -6.54 -10.61
C ASP A 382 16.07 -7.22 -11.83
N SER A 383 15.31 -7.49 -12.89
CA SER A 383 15.85 -8.12 -14.09
C SER A 383 16.56 -7.08 -14.99
N PRO A 384 17.72 -7.41 -15.60
CA PRO A 384 18.31 -6.58 -16.64
C PRO A 384 17.45 -6.43 -17.90
N LEU A 385 16.47 -7.31 -18.12
CA LEU A 385 15.56 -7.24 -19.26
C LEU A 385 14.42 -6.22 -19.06
N ASN A 386 14.18 -5.79 -17.82
CA ASN A 386 13.16 -4.80 -17.52
C ASN A 386 13.72 -3.37 -17.65
N SER A 387 13.06 -2.54 -18.44
CA SER A 387 13.48 -1.16 -18.74
C SER A 387 13.61 -0.25 -17.52
N TYR A 388 12.90 -0.53 -16.42
CA TYR A 388 12.90 0.29 -15.22
C TYR A 388 13.96 -0.14 -14.19
N SER A 389 14.45 -1.38 -14.25
CA SER A 389 15.56 -1.86 -13.41
C SER A 389 16.90 -1.94 -14.15
N ALA A 390 16.92 -2.02 -15.49
CA ALA A 390 18.14 -2.17 -16.27
C ALA A 390 19.21 -1.09 -16.02
N ALA A 391 18.78 0.14 -15.70
CA ALA A 391 19.68 1.27 -15.40
C ALA A 391 19.98 1.44 -13.90
N LYS A 392 19.38 0.64 -13.02
CA LYS A 392 19.58 0.72 -11.56
C LYS A 392 20.85 -0.05 -11.17
N HIS A 393 21.53 0.41 -10.14
CA HIS A 393 22.59 -0.38 -9.50
C HIS A 393 21.94 -1.47 -8.63
N LEU A 394 21.71 -2.64 -9.24
CA LEU A 394 20.99 -3.76 -8.63
C LEU A 394 21.72 -4.32 -7.41
N ASP A 395 20.97 -4.92 -6.49
CA ASP A 395 21.49 -5.66 -5.34
C ASP A 395 22.44 -6.81 -5.75
N PRO A 396 23.47 -7.18 -4.94
CA PRO A 396 24.40 -8.24 -5.30
C PRO A 396 23.74 -9.57 -5.69
N ILE A 397 22.64 -9.98 -5.02
CA ILE A 397 21.90 -11.20 -5.39
C ILE A 397 21.31 -11.06 -6.79
N ALA A 398 20.64 -9.94 -7.07
CA ALA A 398 20.05 -9.70 -8.38
C ALA A 398 21.09 -9.65 -9.50
N ARG A 399 22.30 -9.13 -9.24
CA ARG A 399 23.39 -9.13 -10.23
C ARG A 399 23.93 -10.53 -10.54
N VAL A 400 24.05 -11.39 -9.52
CA VAL A 400 24.56 -12.76 -9.67
C VAL A 400 23.50 -13.67 -10.31
N HIS A 401 22.24 -13.48 -9.97
CA HIS A 401 21.14 -14.34 -10.42
C HIS A 401 20.28 -13.75 -11.55
N PHE A 402 20.66 -12.56 -12.05
CA PHE A 402 19.95 -11.81 -13.09
C PHE A 402 18.47 -11.49 -12.76
N GLY A 403 18.18 -11.28 -11.48
CA GLY A 403 16.86 -10.89 -10.97
C GLY A 403 16.52 -11.57 -9.64
N LYS A 404 15.32 -11.31 -9.14
CA LYS A 404 14.75 -11.89 -7.92
C LYS A 404 13.33 -12.35 -8.16
N ARG A 405 12.94 -13.47 -7.54
CA ARG A 405 11.53 -13.88 -7.45
C ARG A 405 10.94 -13.31 -6.17
N LEU A 406 10.11 -12.28 -6.31
CA LEU A 406 9.46 -11.57 -5.19
C LEU A 406 7.94 -11.71 -5.21
N ASP A 407 7.38 -12.01 -6.38
CA ASP A 407 5.96 -12.17 -6.61
C ASP A 407 5.57 -13.65 -6.68
N TYR A 408 4.48 -14.01 -6.02
CA TYR A 408 4.09 -15.41 -5.85
C TYR A 408 2.58 -15.59 -6.01
N ILE A 409 2.21 -16.80 -6.45
CA ILE A 409 0.86 -17.34 -6.28
C ILE A 409 0.99 -18.59 -5.43
N PHE A 410 0.33 -18.56 -4.27
CA PHE A 410 0.17 -19.70 -3.39
C PHE A 410 -1.27 -20.18 -3.38
N TYR A 411 -1.46 -21.45 -3.07
CA TYR A 411 -2.78 -22.00 -2.85
C TYR A 411 -2.75 -23.07 -1.76
N ARG A 412 -3.91 -23.36 -1.19
CA ARG A 412 -4.08 -24.51 -0.30
C ARG A 412 -5.52 -24.97 -0.22
N GLU A 413 -5.66 -26.21 0.22
CA GLU A 413 -6.93 -26.82 0.59
C GLU A 413 -7.51 -26.25 1.89
N PRO A 414 -8.83 -26.44 2.09
CA PRO A 414 -9.46 -26.33 3.40
C PRO A 414 -8.79 -27.19 4.48
N GLY A 415 -9.09 -26.91 5.74
CA GLY A 415 -8.60 -27.72 6.86
C GLY A 415 -8.98 -29.20 6.75
N GLU A 416 -8.16 -30.08 7.35
CA GLU A 416 -8.22 -31.55 7.19
C GLU A 416 -9.63 -32.14 7.34
N ARG A 417 -10.43 -31.61 8.27
CA ARG A 417 -11.81 -32.03 8.53
C ARG A 417 -12.76 -31.93 7.33
N TYR A 418 -12.37 -31.22 6.27
CA TYR A 418 -13.17 -31.03 5.06
C TYR A 418 -12.62 -31.78 3.83
N LEU A 419 -11.46 -32.44 3.93
CA LEU A 419 -10.76 -32.97 2.75
C LEU A 419 -11.47 -34.19 2.13
N SER A 420 -12.05 -35.08 2.93
CA SER A 420 -12.51 -36.41 2.48
C SER A 420 -13.54 -36.38 1.35
N GLU A 421 -14.37 -35.34 1.27
CA GLU A 421 -15.48 -35.25 0.32
C GLU A 421 -15.29 -34.17 -0.75
N ARG A 422 -14.17 -33.45 -0.72
CA ARG A 422 -13.97 -32.25 -1.52
C ARG A 422 -12.93 -32.43 -2.63
N PRO A 423 -13.07 -31.69 -3.75
CA PRO A 423 -12.04 -31.62 -4.78
C PRO A 423 -10.69 -31.15 -4.22
N MET A 424 -9.62 -31.53 -4.88
CA MET A 424 -8.26 -31.07 -4.56
C MET A 424 -7.78 -30.08 -5.62
N LEU A 425 -6.79 -29.27 -5.28
CA LEU A 425 -6.13 -28.31 -6.12
C LEU A 425 -4.74 -28.84 -6.49
N LYS A 426 -4.40 -28.73 -7.78
CA LYS A 426 -3.06 -29.06 -8.27
C LYS A 426 -2.62 -27.98 -9.26
N CYS A 427 -1.49 -27.34 -9.01
CA CYS A 427 -0.91 -26.45 -10.01
C CYS A 427 -0.35 -27.28 -11.17
N SER A 428 -0.84 -27.04 -12.38
CA SER A 428 -0.38 -27.72 -13.60
C SER A 428 0.60 -26.88 -14.40
N LYS A 429 0.52 -25.55 -14.27
CA LYS A 429 1.37 -24.62 -15.01
C LYS A 429 1.56 -23.33 -14.21
N SER A 430 2.76 -22.77 -14.24
CA SER A 430 2.99 -21.37 -13.90
C SER A 430 4.05 -20.76 -14.81
N GLN A 431 4.02 -19.45 -15.01
CA GLN A 431 5.07 -18.76 -15.78
C GLN A 431 5.12 -17.27 -15.42
N VAL A 432 6.25 -16.64 -15.72
CA VAL A 432 6.37 -15.18 -15.67
C VAL A 432 5.75 -14.61 -16.95
N VAL A 433 4.97 -13.55 -16.81
CA VAL A 433 4.28 -12.83 -17.89
C VAL A 433 4.58 -11.33 -17.82
N PHE A 434 4.21 -10.58 -18.85
CA PHE A 434 4.55 -9.15 -18.96
C PHE A 434 6.06 -8.87 -18.91
N SER A 435 6.89 -9.84 -19.30
CA SER A 435 8.35 -9.71 -19.39
C SER A 435 8.83 -8.90 -20.60
N ASP A 436 7.97 -8.76 -21.61
CA ASP A 436 8.24 -7.98 -22.81
C ASP A 436 7.97 -6.48 -22.60
N LYS A 437 8.44 -5.67 -23.55
CA LYS A 437 8.09 -4.25 -23.61
C LYS A 437 6.64 -4.07 -24.00
N VAL A 438 6.04 -2.96 -23.56
CA VAL A 438 4.71 -2.55 -24.03
C VAL A 438 4.74 -2.45 -25.57
N PRO A 439 3.78 -3.05 -26.30
CA PRO A 439 3.78 -3.04 -27.76
C PRO A 439 3.93 -1.63 -28.34
N GLY A 440 4.91 -1.46 -29.23
CA GLY A 440 5.22 -0.17 -29.85
C GLY A 440 5.91 0.85 -28.93
N ARG A 441 6.37 0.44 -27.74
CA ARG A 441 7.05 1.30 -26.77
C ARG A 441 8.43 0.75 -26.40
N SER A 442 9.29 1.62 -25.87
CA SER A 442 10.64 1.27 -25.42
C SER A 442 10.71 0.79 -23.96
N PHE A 443 9.60 0.88 -23.22
CA PHE A 443 9.51 0.56 -21.80
C PHE A 443 8.62 -0.66 -21.52
N SER A 444 8.78 -1.25 -20.34
CA SER A 444 8.10 -2.46 -19.84
C SER A 444 6.74 -2.12 -19.23
N PHE A 445 5.89 -3.12 -18.98
CA PHE A 445 4.57 -2.90 -18.39
C PHE A 445 4.61 -2.40 -16.94
N SER A 446 5.58 -2.89 -16.17
CA SER A 446 5.91 -2.43 -14.82
C SER A 446 7.41 -2.63 -14.57
N ASP A 447 7.94 -2.20 -13.43
CA ASP A 447 9.31 -2.55 -12.99
C ASP A 447 9.39 -3.96 -12.39
N HIS A 448 8.24 -4.57 -12.12
CA HIS A 448 8.06 -6.01 -11.93
C HIS A 448 7.45 -6.65 -13.18
N PHE A 449 7.69 -7.94 -13.35
CA PHE A 449 6.96 -8.80 -14.26
C PHE A 449 5.79 -9.46 -13.53
N GLY A 450 4.74 -9.85 -14.26
CA GLY A 450 3.61 -10.57 -13.68
C GLY A 450 3.91 -12.07 -13.51
N ILE A 451 3.13 -12.74 -12.67
CA ILE A 451 3.13 -14.19 -12.55
C ILE A 451 1.72 -14.71 -12.83
N GLU A 452 1.61 -15.80 -13.58
CA GLU A 452 0.35 -16.52 -13.77
C GLU A 452 0.51 -17.98 -13.35
N ALA A 453 -0.60 -18.59 -12.91
CA ALA A 453 -0.67 -20.01 -12.59
C ALA A 453 -2.03 -20.59 -12.98
N THR A 454 -2.02 -21.83 -13.44
CA THR A 454 -3.20 -22.66 -13.70
C THR A 454 -3.31 -23.70 -12.59
N ILE A 455 -4.39 -23.62 -11.82
CA ILE A 455 -4.65 -24.52 -10.69
C ILE A 455 -5.85 -25.39 -11.07
N ASP A 456 -5.58 -26.66 -11.32
CA ASP A 456 -6.57 -27.66 -11.72
C ASP A 456 -7.37 -28.13 -10.50
N ILE A 457 -8.68 -28.33 -10.72
CA ILE A 457 -9.59 -28.90 -9.72
C ILE A 457 -9.69 -30.40 -9.97
N VAL A 458 -9.08 -31.20 -9.10
CA VAL A 458 -9.00 -32.65 -9.19
C VAL A 458 -10.13 -33.31 -8.37
N PRO A 459 -10.96 -34.19 -8.96
CA PRO A 459 -12.04 -34.86 -8.24
C PRO A 459 -11.54 -35.76 -7.09
N PRO A 460 -12.35 -35.97 -6.04
CA PRO A 460 -11.93 -36.68 -4.85
C PRO A 460 -11.65 -38.18 -5.00
N TYR A 461 -12.11 -38.82 -6.09
CA TYR A 461 -12.08 -40.28 -6.28
C TYR A 461 -10.92 -40.78 -7.15
N ASP A 462 -9.95 -39.93 -7.50
CA ASP A 462 -8.81 -40.34 -8.32
C ASP A 462 -7.79 -41.15 -7.47
N SER A 463 -7.23 -42.24 -7.98
CA SER A 463 -6.27 -43.09 -7.26
C SER A 463 -5.02 -42.34 -6.80
N GLN A 464 -4.65 -41.25 -7.50
CA GLN A 464 -3.56 -40.34 -7.11
C GLN A 464 -3.94 -39.43 -5.92
N SER A 465 -5.23 -39.21 -5.68
CA SER A 465 -5.72 -38.32 -4.61
C SER A 465 -5.49 -38.91 -3.22
N SER A 466 -5.45 -40.24 -3.05
CA SER A 466 -5.14 -40.88 -1.76
C SER A 466 -3.68 -40.66 -1.34
N THR A 467 -2.73 -40.77 -2.27
CA THR A 467 -1.31 -40.45 -2.05
C THR A 467 -1.11 -38.96 -1.77
N LEU A 468 -1.80 -38.09 -2.51
CA LEU A 468 -1.72 -36.63 -2.31
C LEU A 468 -2.34 -36.21 -0.96
N ARG A 469 -3.45 -36.83 -0.55
CA ARG A 469 -4.07 -36.64 0.78
C ARG A 469 -3.16 -37.08 1.91
N ASN A 470 -2.50 -38.22 1.78
CA ASN A 470 -1.52 -38.69 2.77
C ASN A 470 -0.32 -37.74 2.86
N ALA A 471 0.14 -37.20 1.72
CA ALA A 471 1.18 -36.17 1.70
C ALA A 471 0.71 -34.85 2.34
N LEU A 472 -0.52 -34.40 2.09
CA LEU A 472 -1.08 -33.17 2.68
C LEU A 472 -1.38 -33.31 4.18
N SER A 473 -1.84 -34.47 4.64
CA SER A 473 -2.06 -34.73 6.06
C SER A 473 -0.74 -34.88 6.82
N CYS A 474 0.29 -35.48 6.21
CA CYS A 474 1.64 -35.50 6.79
C CYS A 474 2.33 -34.10 6.76
N ARG A 475 1.86 -33.18 5.90
CA ARG A 475 2.29 -31.76 5.85
C ARG A 475 1.67 -30.89 6.94
N SER A 476 0.87 -31.44 7.86
CA SER A 476 0.60 -30.82 9.16
C SER A 476 1.84 -30.76 10.06
N SER A 477 3.04 -30.78 9.46
CA SER A 477 4.32 -30.81 10.15
C SER A 477 4.43 -29.56 11.01
N LEU A 478 4.57 -29.80 12.31
CA LEU A 478 4.96 -28.81 13.31
C LEU A 478 5.92 -27.79 12.70
N PHE A 479 5.60 -26.51 12.86
CA PHE A 479 6.47 -25.43 12.41
C PHE A 479 7.87 -25.66 12.97
N ALA A 480 8.84 -25.95 12.09
CA ALA A 480 10.11 -26.55 12.50
C ALA A 480 10.81 -25.72 13.59
N ASP A 481 11.30 -26.39 14.64
CA ASP A 481 11.89 -25.74 15.81
C ASP A 481 13.10 -24.83 15.45
N ASP A 482 13.86 -25.17 14.41
CA ASP A 482 14.91 -24.32 13.81
C ASP A 482 14.34 -22.97 13.34
N VAL A 483 13.30 -23.02 12.51
CA VAL A 483 12.68 -21.84 11.91
C VAL A 483 12.11 -20.95 13.01
N LEU A 484 11.43 -21.56 13.98
CA LEU A 484 10.88 -20.86 15.14
C LEU A 484 11.97 -20.21 16.00
N SER A 485 13.08 -20.90 16.23
CA SER A 485 14.22 -20.37 17.01
C SER A 485 14.89 -19.19 16.31
N ARG A 486 15.11 -19.29 14.99
CA ARG A 486 15.63 -18.19 14.17
C ARG A 486 14.68 -16.99 14.15
N PHE A 487 13.38 -17.24 14.09
CA PHE A 487 12.37 -16.19 14.14
C PHE A 487 12.38 -15.45 15.47
N VAL A 488 12.34 -16.18 16.59
CA VAL A 488 12.43 -15.57 17.92
C VAL A 488 13.73 -14.80 18.10
N ALA A 489 14.87 -15.32 17.66
CA ALA A 489 16.14 -14.62 17.70
C ALA A 489 16.13 -13.31 16.88
N ALA A 490 15.55 -13.33 15.67
CA ALA A 490 15.43 -12.16 14.81
C ALA A 490 14.55 -11.07 15.43
N LEU A 491 13.38 -11.43 15.96
CA LEU A 491 12.47 -10.47 16.60
C LEU A 491 13.05 -9.91 17.90
N THR A 492 13.71 -10.75 18.70
CA THR A 492 14.37 -10.31 19.95
C THR A 492 15.49 -9.31 19.65
N ALA A 493 16.32 -9.58 18.64
CA ALA A 493 17.35 -8.64 18.21
C ALA A 493 16.73 -7.32 17.69
N CYS A 494 15.66 -7.40 16.87
CA CYS A 494 14.94 -6.22 16.40
C CYS A 494 14.35 -5.39 17.57
N TYR A 495 13.79 -6.06 18.58
CA TYR A 495 13.25 -5.42 19.78
C TYR A 495 14.33 -4.63 20.55
N HIS A 496 15.51 -5.23 20.75
CA HIS A 496 16.61 -4.54 21.43
C HIS A 496 17.14 -3.35 20.62
N LEU A 497 17.22 -3.48 19.29
CA LEU A 497 17.59 -2.38 18.41
C LEU A 497 16.56 -1.25 18.46
N SER A 498 15.27 -1.58 18.41
CA SER A 498 14.16 -0.64 18.58
C SER A 498 14.24 0.09 19.92
N GLN A 499 14.50 -0.64 21.01
CA GLN A 499 14.66 -0.05 22.35
C GLN A 499 15.85 0.93 22.40
N ARG A 500 16.99 0.56 21.82
CA ARG A 500 18.16 1.45 21.75
C ARG A 500 17.86 2.69 20.92
N ARG A 501 17.23 2.53 19.75
CA ARG A 501 16.83 3.66 18.87
C ARG A 501 15.88 4.61 19.59
N SER A 502 14.81 4.08 20.17
CA SER A 502 13.83 4.86 20.95
C SER A 502 14.50 5.68 22.07
N ARG A 503 15.45 5.08 22.82
CA ARG A 503 16.22 5.82 23.85
C ARG A 503 17.07 6.94 23.26
N LEU A 504 17.73 6.70 22.12
CA LEU A 504 18.55 7.71 21.46
C LEU A 504 17.69 8.88 20.95
N GLU A 505 16.56 8.58 20.32
CA GLU A 505 15.60 9.61 19.84
C GLU A 505 15.05 10.42 21.02
N LEU A 506 14.65 9.78 22.13
CA LEU A 506 14.18 10.50 23.32
C LEU A 506 15.29 11.33 23.98
N THR A 507 16.54 10.88 23.92
CA THR A 507 17.69 11.66 24.39
C THR A 507 17.93 12.87 23.48
N ALA A 508 17.82 12.70 22.17
CA ALA A 508 17.91 13.79 21.20
C ALA A 508 16.77 14.82 21.39
N PHE A 509 15.55 14.35 21.68
CA PHE A 509 14.43 15.22 22.06
C PHE A 509 14.74 16.04 23.31
N ALA A 510 15.23 15.41 24.39
CA ALA A 510 15.61 16.13 25.61
C ALA A 510 16.72 17.17 25.34
N ALA A 511 17.70 16.84 24.50
CA ALA A 511 18.73 17.77 24.07
C ALA A 511 18.16 18.96 23.26
N CYS A 512 17.16 18.72 22.41
CA CYS A 512 16.46 19.79 21.68
C CYS A 512 15.74 20.74 22.63
N ILE A 513 15.10 20.23 23.71
CA ILE A 513 14.46 21.08 24.72
C ILE A 513 15.50 21.96 25.43
N VAL A 514 16.64 21.41 25.83
CA VAL A 514 17.72 22.18 26.45
C VAL A 514 18.26 23.25 25.48
N ALA A 515 18.45 22.91 24.20
CA ALA A 515 18.89 23.85 23.19
C ALA A 515 17.86 24.97 22.95
N LEU A 516 16.57 24.67 22.94
CA LEU A 516 15.50 25.68 22.81
C LEU A 516 15.48 26.61 24.02
N ILE A 517 15.62 26.10 25.24
CA ILE A 517 15.74 26.93 26.46
C ILE A 517 16.96 27.84 26.35
N ALA A 518 18.11 27.31 25.92
CA ALA A 518 19.33 28.10 25.72
C ALA A 518 19.15 29.19 24.65
N LEU A 519 18.43 28.91 23.55
CA LEU A 519 18.11 29.90 22.52
C LEU A 519 17.14 30.97 23.04
N CYS A 520 16.10 30.59 23.80
CA CYS A 520 15.17 31.53 24.41
C CYS A 520 15.88 32.47 25.39
N ILE A 521 16.71 31.91 26.27
CA ILE A 521 17.56 32.67 27.19
C ILE A 521 18.49 33.57 26.36
N GLY A 522 19.31 33.00 25.48
CA GLY A 522 20.28 33.73 24.65
C GLY A 522 19.68 34.86 23.79
N SER A 523 18.41 34.74 23.40
CA SER A 523 17.71 35.76 22.61
C SER A 523 17.61 37.11 23.33
N ALA A 524 17.65 37.13 24.68
CA ALA A 524 17.58 38.36 25.47
C ALA A 524 18.84 39.23 25.37
N TRP A 525 19.97 38.68 24.92
CA TRP A 525 21.26 39.37 24.86
C TRP A 525 21.80 39.53 23.44
N LEU A 526 20.94 39.53 22.43
CA LEU A 526 21.37 39.68 21.04
C LEU A 526 21.87 41.11 20.75
N PRO A 527 23.11 41.29 20.24
CA PRO A 527 23.72 42.61 20.06
C PRO A 527 23.15 43.38 18.85
N HIS A 528 22.56 42.68 17.88
CA HIS A 528 22.03 43.27 16.66
C HIS A 528 20.69 42.64 16.26
N ALA A 529 19.72 43.50 15.89
CA ALA A 529 18.36 43.08 15.53
C ALA A 529 18.31 42.10 14.34
N TRP A 530 19.28 42.17 13.41
CA TRP A 530 19.34 41.27 12.25
C TRP A 530 19.65 39.81 12.62
N ILE A 531 20.11 39.52 13.85
CA ILE A 531 20.40 38.17 14.34
C ILE A 531 19.12 37.44 14.78
N SER A 532 18.08 38.18 15.19
CA SER A 532 16.83 37.61 15.70
C SER A 532 16.12 36.67 14.71
N PRO A 533 15.98 37.00 13.40
CA PRO A 533 15.39 36.07 12.43
C PRO A 533 16.16 34.75 12.28
N ILE A 534 17.49 34.79 12.43
CA ILE A 534 18.35 33.61 12.36
C ILE A 534 18.11 32.70 13.58
N PHE A 535 18.02 33.29 14.78
CA PHE A 535 17.68 32.57 16.00
C PHE A 535 16.30 31.92 15.92
N ILE A 536 15.31 32.62 15.35
CA ILE A 536 13.97 32.08 15.11
C ILE A 536 14.03 30.90 14.14
N LEU A 537 14.78 31.00 13.04
CA LEU A 537 14.93 29.87 12.11
C LEU A 537 15.53 28.65 12.81
N PHE A 538 16.60 28.82 13.59
CA PHE A 538 17.18 27.71 14.36
C PHE A 538 16.19 27.12 15.36
N ALA A 539 15.43 27.96 16.07
CA ALA A 539 14.40 27.48 16.99
C ALA A 539 13.32 26.67 16.27
N VAL A 540 12.89 27.06 15.07
CA VAL A 540 11.94 26.30 14.25
C VAL A 540 12.51 24.94 13.84
N ILE A 541 13.76 24.91 13.34
CA ILE A 541 14.43 23.66 12.94
C ILE A 541 14.59 22.71 14.12
N ILE A 542 15.05 23.22 15.28
CA ILE A 542 15.22 22.41 16.49
C ILE A 542 13.87 21.93 17.03
N SER A 543 12.83 22.77 16.98
CA SER A 543 11.47 22.38 17.40
C SER A 543 10.90 21.29 16.51
N TRP A 544 11.06 21.41 15.18
CA TRP A 544 10.63 20.40 14.22
C TRP A 544 11.37 19.08 14.46
N HIS A 545 12.69 19.13 14.59
CA HIS A 545 13.51 17.94 14.85
C HIS A 545 13.16 17.31 16.20
N GLY A 546 13.05 18.10 17.27
CA GLY A 546 12.68 17.63 18.60
C GLY A 546 11.30 16.97 18.62
N THR A 547 10.29 17.60 17.99
CA THR A 547 8.96 17.01 17.84
C THR A 547 9.02 15.69 17.08
N THR A 548 9.86 15.63 16.04
CA THR A 548 10.10 14.40 15.28
C THR A 548 10.63 13.29 16.15
N MET A 549 11.70 13.56 16.90
CA MET A 549 12.32 12.59 17.80
C MET A 549 11.40 12.17 18.96
N LEU A 550 10.51 13.06 19.40
CA LEU A 550 9.49 12.72 20.41
C LEU A 550 8.51 11.69 19.85
N TYR A 551 7.88 11.94 18.69
CA TYR A 551 6.87 11.02 18.18
C TYR A 551 7.48 9.70 17.71
N THR A 552 8.67 9.72 17.09
CA THR A 552 9.34 8.48 16.65
C THR A 552 9.85 7.68 17.86
N GLY A 553 10.52 8.36 18.79
CA GLY A 553 11.08 7.72 19.97
C GLY A 553 10.03 7.20 20.94
N PHE A 554 8.98 7.98 21.20
CA PHE A 554 7.93 7.61 22.15
C PHE A 554 6.81 6.79 21.50
N ILE A 555 6.08 7.36 20.53
CA ILE A 555 4.86 6.74 20.01
C ILE A 555 5.24 5.52 19.17
N TYR A 556 6.04 5.73 18.12
CA TYR A 556 6.43 4.63 17.24
C TYR A 556 7.32 3.62 17.95
N GLY A 557 8.31 4.06 18.73
CA GLY A 557 9.19 3.17 19.48
C GLY A 557 8.45 2.28 20.49
N ASN A 558 7.32 2.72 21.05
CA ASN A 558 6.46 1.85 21.87
C ASN A 558 5.56 0.96 21.00
N TRP A 559 5.02 1.48 19.91
CA TRP A 559 4.19 0.71 18.97
C TRP A 559 4.96 -0.50 18.43
N GLU A 560 6.12 -0.26 17.84
CA GLU A 560 6.94 -1.30 17.20
C GLU A 560 7.33 -2.38 18.21
N ARG A 561 7.79 -1.98 19.41
CA ARG A 561 8.13 -2.94 20.47
C ARG A 561 6.95 -3.77 20.93
N ARG A 562 5.74 -3.19 21.04
CA ARG A 562 4.53 -3.93 21.42
C ARG A 562 4.10 -4.90 20.33
N ALA A 563 4.14 -4.50 19.06
CA ALA A 563 3.86 -5.40 17.95
C ALA A 563 4.85 -6.58 17.90
N LEU A 564 6.15 -6.31 18.09
CA LEU A 564 7.17 -7.36 18.20
C LEU A 564 6.90 -8.31 19.38
N MET A 565 6.55 -7.77 20.56
CA MET A 565 6.27 -8.59 21.74
C MET A 565 5.03 -9.46 21.57
N ASN A 566 3.95 -8.94 20.98
CA ASN A 566 2.76 -9.75 20.72
C ASN A 566 3.10 -10.97 19.85
N VAL A 567 3.89 -10.79 18.79
CA VAL A 567 4.30 -11.91 17.94
C VAL A 567 5.27 -12.85 18.68
N LEU A 568 6.20 -12.32 19.47
CA LEU A 568 7.09 -13.15 20.30
C LEU A 568 6.31 -14.05 21.27
N GLU A 569 5.28 -13.51 21.93
CA GLU A 569 4.41 -14.26 22.83
C GLU A 569 3.61 -15.34 22.07
N GLU A 570 3.09 -15.02 20.88
CA GLU A 570 2.41 -16.00 20.01
C GLU A 570 3.34 -17.12 19.54
N LEU A 571 4.60 -16.81 19.21
CA LEU A 571 5.60 -17.79 18.83
C LEU A 571 5.94 -18.72 20.00
N GLU A 572 5.99 -18.19 21.23
CA GLU A 572 6.18 -18.98 22.44
C GLU A 572 4.98 -19.90 22.72
N LEU A 573 3.74 -19.43 22.51
CA LEU A 573 2.55 -20.28 22.59
C LEU A 573 2.60 -21.42 21.55
N THR A 574 3.03 -21.12 20.33
CA THR A 574 3.20 -22.12 19.26
C THR A 574 4.27 -23.14 19.63
N ARG A 575 5.40 -22.70 20.20
CA ARG A 575 6.46 -23.58 20.70
C ARG A 575 5.93 -24.56 21.74
N ARG A 576 5.15 -24.07 22.70
CA ARG A 576 4.54 -24.89 23.76
C ARG A 576 3.51 -25.89 23.22
N SER A 577 2.71 -25.50 22.22
CA SER A 577 1.79 -26.44 21.58
C SER A 577 2.53 -27.55 20.84
N ASN A 578 3.70 -27.24 20.25
CA ASN A 578 4.52 -28.24 19.58
C ASN A 578 5.11 -29.26 20.57
N THR A 579 5.52 -28.83 21.77
CA THR A 579 6.11 -29.71 22.79
C THR A 579 5.08 -30.58 23.52
N VAL A 580 3.80 -30.17 23.57
CA VAL A 580 2.71 -30.96 24.19
C VAL A 580 2.15 -32.02 23.23
N SER A 581 2.34 -31.86 21.91
CA SER A 581 1.81 -32.76 20.89
C SER A 581 2.51 -34.13 20.68
N PRO A 582 3.56 -34.58 21.44
CA PRO A 582 4.05 -35.96 21.35
C PRO A 582 3.86 -36.73 22.66
N ALA A 583 2.63 -37.13 23.04
CA ALA A 583 2.41 -38.13 24.10
C ALA A 583 0.99 -38.72 24.27
N SER A 584 -0.04 -38.38 23.47
CA SER A 584 -1.39 -38.90 23.73
C SER A 584 -2.07 -39.53 22.51
N SER A 585 -1.53 -40.66 22.07
CA SER A 585 -2.29 -41.66 21.31
C SER A 585 -1.84 -43.07 21.71
N THR A 586 -2.20 -43.50 22.92
CA THR A 586 -2.73 -44.84 23.27
C THR A 586 -2.69 -45.07 24.79
N PRO A 587 -3.82 -45.40 25.42
CA PRO A 587 -3.86 -46.44 26.42
C PRO A 587 -4.43 -47.69 25.76
N SER A 588 -3.61 -48.73 25.65
CA SER A 588 -4.08 -50.07 25.30
C SER A 588 -4.97 -50.58 26.43
N PHE A 589 -6.28 -50.60 26.21
CA PHE A 589 -7.16 -51.51 26.94
C PHE A 589 -7.61 -52.57 25.94
N ALA A 590 -6.94 -53.72 25.98
CA ALA A 590 -7.42 -54.95 25.39
C ALA A 590 -7.07 -56.11 26.34
N ASP A 591 -8.12 -56.59 27.00
CA ASP A 591 -8.44 -57.99 27.28
C ASP A 591 -7.45 -58.87 28.06
N GLY A 592 -7.79 -59.04 29.34
CA GLY A 592 -7.37 -60.16 30.17
C GLY A 592 -8.53 -60.64 31.04
N LEU A 593 -9.56 -61.23 30.43
CA LEU A 593 -10.58 -62.01 31.13
C LEU A 593 -10.59 -63.42 30.54
N SER A 594 -9.78 -64.30 31.12
CA SER A 594 -10.03 -65.73 31.11
C SER A 594 -11.05 -66.04 32.20
N VAL A 595 -12.22 -66.55 31.79
CA VAL A 595 -13.15 -67.21 32.70
C VAL A 595 -13.19 -68.68 32.33
N SER A 596 -12.52 -69.49 33.15
CA SER A 596 -12.85 -70.89 33.37
C SER A 596 -13.95 -70.93 34.45
N GLY A 597 -15.09 -71.55 34.13
CA GLY A 597 -16.21 -71.75 35.05
C GLY A 597 -17.52 -71.90 34.31
#